data_AF-A0AAW9NQC8-F1
#
_entry.id   AF-A0AAW9NQC8-F1
#
_cell.length_a   1.000
_cell.length_b   1.000
_cell.length_c   1.000
_cell.angle_alpha   90.00
_cell.angle_beta   90.00
_cell.angle_gamma   90.00
#
_symmetry.space_group_name_H-M   'P 1'
#
loop_
_entity.id
_entity.type
_entity.pdbx_description
1 polymer ?
#
loop_
_entity_poly.entity_id
_entity_poly.type
_entity_poly.pdbx_seq_one_letter_code
_entity_poly.pdbx_strand_id
1 'polypeptide(L)' 'MMKENKLKVAVATVGSMLILGYATLQFVELSNIHKANQQIIEECFQSWADESTLKITKAGVGELVPCEKE' A
#
# COMPACT_ATOMS: atom_id res chain seq x y z
N MET A 1 37.41 -19.72 -11.59
CA MET A 1 37.33 -19.31 -10.17
C MET A 1 37.11 -17.81 -9.94
N MET A 2 38.10 -16.91 -10.06
CA MET A 2 37.90 -15.49 -9.65
C MET A 2 36.82 -14.75 -10.47
N LYS A 3 36.70 -15.05 -11.77
CA LYS A 3 35.70 -14.45 -12.67
C LYS A 3 34.27 -14.93 -12.35
N GLU A 4 34.11 -16.21 -11.97
CA GLU A 4 32.82 -16.81 -11.59
C GLU A 4 32.32 -16.27 -10.25
N ASN A 5 33.22 -16.07 -9.27
CA ASN A 5 32.85 -15.42 -8.00
C ASN A 5 32.41 -13.96 -8.20
N LYS A 6 33.11 -13.21 -9.07
CA LYS A 6 32.70 -11.84 -9.43
C LYS A 6 31.33 -11.81 -10.11
N LEU A 7 31.03 -12.75 -11.00
CA LEU A 7 29.73 -12.87 -11.64
C LEU A 7 28.62 -13.20 -10.63
N LYS A 8 28.85 -14.14 -9.70
CA LYS A 8 27.88 -14.50 -8.65
C LYS A 8 27.54 -13.30 -7.76
N VAL A 9 28.54 -12.53 -7.36
CA VAL A 9 28.33 -11.30 -6.57
C VAL A 9 27.55 -10.27 -7.38
N ALA A 10 27.88 -10.06 -8.65
CA ALA A 10 27.13 -9.13 -9.50
C ALA A 10 25.65 -9.52 -9.64
N VAL A 11 25.37 -10.80 -9.88
CA VAL A 11 23.99 -11.32 -9.98
C VAL A 11 23.25 -11.16 -8.65
N ALA A 12 23.89 -11.47 -7.52
CA ALA A 12 23.29 -11.32 -6.20
C ALA A 12 22.97 -9.84 -5.88
N THR A 13 23.87 -8.92 -6.23
CA THR A 13 23.66 -7.48 -6.05
C THR A 13 22.50 -6.97 -6.89
N VAL A 14 22.47 -7.31 -8.19
CA VAL A 14 21.37 -6.90 -9.09
C VAL A 14 20.05 -7.49 -8.62
N GLY A 15 20.02 -8.78 -8.26
CA GLY A 15 18.82 -9.43 -7.72
C GLY A 15 18.31 -8.75 -6.46
N SER A 16 19.20 -8.39 -5.54
CA SER A 16 18.83 -7.68 -4.31
C SER A 16 18.25 -6.29 -4.60
N MET A 17 18.85 -5.54 -5.54
CA MET A 17 18.33 -4.24 -5.96
C MET A 17 16.93 -4.35 -6.59
N LEU A 18 16.68 -5.38 -7.40
CA LEU A 18 15.36 -5.63 -7.99
C LEU A 18 14.30 -5.95 -6.93
N ILE A 19 14.65 -6.80 -5.95
CA ILE A 19 13.74 -7.13 -4.83
C ILE A 19 13.40 -5.88 -4.02
N LEU A 20 14.42 -5.07 -3.67
CA LEU A 20 14.21 -3.82 -2.94
C LEU A 20 13.38 -2.81 -3.74
N GLY A 21 13.63 -2.69 -5.05
CA GLY A 21 12.85 -1.85 -5.94
C GLY A 21 11.37 -2.26 -5.97
N TYR A 22 11.10 -3.55 -6.14
CA TYR A 22 9.74 -4.08 -6.12
C TYR A 22 9.04 -3.85 -4.77
N ALA A 23 9.70 -4.14 -3.65
CA ALA A 23 9.16 -3.89 -2.32
C ALA A 23 8.85 -2.41 -2.08
N THR A 24 9.70 -1.51 -2.59
CA THR A 24 9.48 -0.06 -2.49
C THR A 24 8.22 0.37 -3.26
N LEU A 25 8.03 -0.15 -4.48
CA LEU A 25 6.83 0.15 -5.28
C LEU A 25 5.54 -0.30 -4.57
N GLN A 26 5.53 -1.52 -4.04
CA GLN A 26 4.41 -2.06 -3.26
C GLN A 26 4.11 -1.22 -2.01
N PHE A 27 5.16 -0.76 -1.31
CA PHE A 27 5.00 0.09 -0.14
C PHE A 27 4.43 1.47 -0.49
N VAL A 28 4.88 2.08 -1.59
CA VAL A 28 4.36 3.37 -2.07
C VAL A 28 2.88 3.25 -2.42
N GLU A 29 2.49 2.19 -3.13
CA GLU A 29 1.10 1.92 -3.47
C GLU A 29 0.23 1.80 -2.21
N LEU A 30 0.66 0.97 -1.25
CA LEU A 30 -0.04 0.80 0.02
C LEU A 30 -0.14 2.10 0.83
N SER A 31 0.92 2.92 0.84
CA SER A 31 0.92 4.22 1.49
C SER A 31 -0.06 5.19 0.84
N ASN A 32 -0.20 5.17 -0.48
CA ASN A 32 -1.15 6.02 -1.19
C ASN A 32 -2.59 5.59 -0.90
N ILE A 33 -2.85 4.29 -0.90
CA ILE A 33 -4.16 3.73 -0.54
C ILE A 33 -4.52 4.07 0.91
N HIS A 34 -3.55 3.99 1.84
CA HIS A 34 -3.78 4.39 3.22
C HIS A 34 -4.21 5.85 3.34
N LYS A 35 -3.51 6.76 2.63
CA LYS A 35 -3.87 8.19 2.60
C LYS A 35 -5.25 8.42 1.99
N ALA A 36 -5.55 7.77 0.87
CA ALA A 36 -6.87 7.86 0.23
C ALA A 36 -7.98 7.38 1.18
N ASN A 37 -7.75 6.27 1.89
CA ASN A 37 -8.71 5.76 2.87
C ASN A 37 -8.91 6.70 4.05
N GLN A 38 -7.86 7.36 4.53
CA GLN A 38 -8.01 8.40 5.56
C GLN A 38 -8.90 9.55 5.08
N GLN A 39 -8.70 10.01 3.85
CA GLN A 39 -9.51 11.08 3.25
C GLN A 39 -10.97 10.66 3.09
N ILE A 40 -11.24 9.46 2.56
CA ILE A 40 -12.61 8.94 2.41
C ILE A 40 -13.32 8.87 3.76
N ILE A 41 -12.64 8.37 4.80
CA ILE A 41 -13.21 8.30 6.15
C ILE A 41 -13.54 9.71 6.67
N GLU A 42 -12.61 10.65 6.52
CA GLU A 42 -12.81 12.03 6.97
C GLU A 42 -13.96 12.72 6.24
N GLU A 43 -14.04 12.59 4.91
CA GLU A 43 -15.14 13.12 4.09
C GLU A 43 -16.49 12.51 4.48
N CYS A 44 -16.51 11.22 4.80
CA CYS A 44 -17.72 10.57 5.26
C CYS A 44 -18.21 11.04 6.62
N PHE A 45 -17.30 11.17 7.59
CA PHE A 45 -17.63 11.74 8.89
C PHE A 45 -18.11 13.19 8.77
N GLN A 46 -17.50 13.99 7.90
CA GLN A 46 -17.95 15.37 7.66
C GLN A 46 -19.32 15.44 6.98
N SER A 47 -19.57 14.55 6.01
CA SER A 47 -20.81 14.58 5.22
C SER A 47 -22.03 14.14 6.02
N TRP A 48 -21.87 13.20 6.97
CA TRP A 48 -22.99 12.63 7.73
C TRP A 48 -22.87 12.90 9.24
N ALA A 49 -22.15 13.97 9.61
CA ALA A 49 -21.91 14.42 10.98
C ALA A 49 -23.19 14.57 11.82
N ASP A 50 -24.35 14.72 11.18
CA ASP A 50 -25.59 15.08 11.86
C ASP A 50 -26.49 13.92 12.28
N GLU A 51 -26.41 12.69 11.73
CA GLU A 51 -27.26 11.56 12.19
C GLU A 51 -27.03 10.27 11.36
N SER A 52 -26.06 9.42 11.74
CA SER A 52 -26.10 7.96 11.51
C SER A 52 -24.86 7.25 12.05
N THR A 53 -25.03 5.99 12.43
CA THR A 53 -23.91 5.05 12.57
C THR A 53 -23.31 4.82 11.18
N LEU A 54 -22.01 5.06 11.03
CA LEU A 54 -21.28 4.83 9.79
C LEU A 54 -20.72 3.41 9.76
N LYS A 55 -20.92 2.72 8.65
CA LYS A 55 -20.23 1.45 8.39
C LYS A 55 -19.09 1.67 7.41
N ILE A 56 -17.88 1.54 7.93
CA ILE A 56 -16.65 1.53 7.13
C ILE A 56 -16.24 0.06 6.99
N THR A 57 -16.30 -0.48 5.77
CA THR A 57 -15.91 -1.87 5.51
C THR A 57 -14.54 -1.89 4.85
N LYS A 58 -13.62 -2.73 5.36
CA LYS A 58 -12.33 -2.98 4.72
C LYS A 58 -12.28 -4.43 4.25
N ALA A 59 -12.25 -4.64 2.93
CA ALA A 59 -12.24 -5.96 2.32
C ALA A 59 -10.84 -6.58 2.22
N GLY A 60 -9.78 -5.77 2.07
CA GLY A 60 -8.41 -6.29 1.95
C GLY A 60 -7.29 -5.29 2.23
N VAL A 61 -6.05 -5.77 2.13
CA VAL A 61 -4.85 -4.92 2.13
C VAL A 61 -4.68 -4.33 0.74
N GLY A 62 -4.59 -3.02 0.64
CA GLY A 62 -4.49 -2.32 -0.66
C GLY A 62 -5.83 -1.99 -1.32
N GLU A 63 -6.95 -2.15 -0.60
CA GLU A 63 -8.26 -1.77 -1.12
C GLU A 63 -8.74 -0.46 -0.50
N LEU A 64 -9.56 0.26 -1.28
CA LEU A 64 -10.25 1.44 -0.80
C LEU A 64 -11.35 1.04 0.18
N VAL A 65 -11.60 1.89 1.18
CA VAL A 65 -12.68 1.68 2.15
C VAL A 65 -13.95 2.39 1.66
N PRO A 66 -14.98 1.66 1.19
CA PRO A 66 -16.28 2.27 0.93
C PRO A 66 -16.93 2.69 2.24
N CYS A 67 -17.77 3.70 2.13
CA CYS A 67 -18.53 4.24 3.23
C CYS A 67 -20.02 4.12 2.90
N GLU A 68 -20.73 3.41 3.76
CA GLU A 68 -22.16 3.11 3.60
C GLU A 68 -22.90 3.58 4.84
N LYS A 69 -24.11 4.10 4.62
CA LYS A 69 -25.03 4.45 5.69
C LYS A 69 -25.71 3.16 6.16
N GLU A 70 -25.68 2.88 7.47
CA GLU A 70 -26.53 1.82 8.06
C GLU A 70 -28.01 2.20 8.07
#